data_AF-S4A7X9-F1
#
_entry.id   AF-S4A7X9-F1
#
_cell.length_a   1.000
_cell.length_b   1.000
_cell.length_c   1.000
_cell.angle_alpha   90.00
_cell.angle_beta   90.00
_cell.angle_gamma   90.00
#
_symmetry.space_group_name_H-M   'P 1'
#
loop_
_entity.id
_entity.type
_entity.pdbx_description
1 polymer ?
#
loop_
_entity_poly.entity_id
_entity_poly.type
_entity_poly.pdbx_seq_one_letter_code
_entity_poly.pdbx_strand_id
1 'polypeptide(L)' 'MKDAKAAKAERDAKVAAAEREFWRQIAQMKTRYHGAQTDIAEALGITRDYILKRTKEHTK' A
#
# COMPACT_ATOMS: atom_id res chain seq x y z
N MET A 1 -8.21 -0.97 30.94
CA MET A 1 -8.56 -0.15 29.75
C MET A 1 -7.34 0.51 29.07
N LYS A 2 -6.29 0.91 29.81
CA LYS A 2 -5.06 1.48 29.20
C LYS A 2 -4.33 0.51 28.28
N ASP A 3 -4.28 -0.77 28.63
CA ASP A 3 -3.50 -1.79 27.89
C ASP A 3 -4.12 -2.14 26.53
N ALA A 4 -5.45 -2.20 26.46
CA ALA A 4 -6.17 -2.40 25.19
C ALA A 4 -5.97 -1.23 24.20
N LYS A 5 -5.85 0.01 24.71
CA LYS A 5 -5.56 1.19 23.90
C LYS A 5 -4.12 1.17 23.38
N ALA A 6 -3.17 0.77 24.21
CA ALA A 6 -1.77 0.63 23.82
C ALA A 6 -1.57 -0.48 22.77
N ALA A 7 -2.17 -1.65 22.98
CA ALA A 7 -2.14 -2.75 22.02
C ALA A 7 -2.77 -2.37 20.66
N LYS A 8 -3.87 -1.61 20.69
CA LYS A 8 -4.48 -1.08 19.46
C LYS A 8 -3.55 -0.11 18.73
N ALA A 9 -2.94 0.83 19.44
CA ALA A 9 -2.02 1.80 18.85
C ALA A 9 -0.79 1.13 18.21
N GLU A 10 -0.23 0.11 18.87
CA GLU A 10 0.88 -0.66 18.31
C GLU A 10 0.46 -1.44 17.06
N ARG A 11 -0.70 -2.09 17.08
CA ARG A 11 -1.25 -2.77 15.91
C ARG A 11 -1.45 -1.80 14.75
N ASP A 12 -2.06 -0.65 15.01
CA ASP A 12 -2.35 0.35 13.98
C ASP A 12 -1.04 0.93 13.39
N ALA A 13 0.00 1.11 14.21
CA ALA A 13 1.32 1.52 13.75
C ALA A 13 1.97 0.45 12.84
N LYS A 14 1.87 -0.84 13.21
CA LYS A 14 2.38 -1.95 12.39
C LYS A 14 1.64 -2.07 11.05
N VAL A 15 0.32 -1.94 11.07
CA VAL A 15 -0.51 -1.93 9.85
C VAL A 15 -0.11 -0.76 8.95
N ALA A 16 0.02 0.45 9.50
CA ALA A 16 0.42 1.62 8.73
C ALA A 16 1.85 1.49 8.14
N ALA A 17 2.76 0.85 8.87
CA ALA A 17 4.10 0.55 8.36
C ALA A 17 4.05 -0.46 7.20
N ALA A 18 3.33 -1.58 7.37
CA ALA A 18 3.16 -2.59 6.35
C ALA A 18 2.49 -2.04 5.08
N GLU A 19 1.47 -1.19 5.24
CA GLU A 19 0.78 -0.55 4.13
C GLU A 19 1.69 0.41 3.35
N ARG A 20 2.48 1.24 4.05
CA ARG A 20 3.48 2.10 3.39
C ARG A 20 4.49 1.29 2.60
N GLU A 21 5.00 0.21 3.18
CA GLU A 21 5.96 -0.66 2.52
C GLU A 21 5.36 -1.34 1.28
N PHE A 22 4.13 -1.85 1.39
CA PHE A 22 3.40 -2.44 0.27
C PHE A 22 3.31 -1.45 -0.91
N TRP A 23 2.80 -0.23 -0.67
CA TRP A 23 2.63 0.75 -1.75
C TRP A 23 3.96 1.25 -2.33
N ARG A 24 5.02 1.31 -1.53
CA ARG A 24 6.38 1.60 -2.00
C ARG A 24 6.88 0.53 -2.96
N GLN A 25 6.66 -0.75 -2.65
CA GLN A 25 7.06 -1.86 -3.54
C GLN A 25 6.25 -1.85 -4.84
N ILE A 26 4.93 -1.64 -4.77
CA ILE A 26 4.08 -1.49 -5.97
C ILE A 26 4.55 -0.33 -6.85
N ALA A 27 4.95 0.80 -6.25
CA ALA A 27 5.48 1.94 -7.00
C ALA A 27 6.81 1.64 -7.71
N GLN A 28 7.63 0.74 -7.19
CA GLN A 28 8.84 0.26 -7.86
C GLN A 28 8.53 -0.78 -8.95
N MET A 29 7.50 -1.60 -8.77
CA MET A 29 7.10 -2.59 -9.77
C MET A 29 6.48 -1.95 -11.01
N LYS A 30 5.69 -0.88 -10.83
CA LYS A 30 5.00 -0.19 -11.93
C LYS A 30 5.94 0.40 -12.99
N THR A 31 7.22 0.60 -12.67
CA THR A 31 8.22 1.15 -13.59
C THR A 31 9.01 0.07 -14.34
N ARG A 32 8.83 -1.22 -14.01
CA ARG A 32 9.61 -2.31 -14.60
C ARG A 32 9.19 -2.68 -16.02
N TYR A 33 7.90 -2.56 -16.37
CA TYR A 33 7.39 -2.79 -17.72
C TYR A 33 6.05 -2.08 -17.96
N HIS A 34 5.68 -1.88 -19.24
CA HIS A 34 4.53 -1.06 -19.64
C HIS A 34 3.17 -1.56 -19.12
N GLY A 35 2.98 -2.88 -19.04
CA GLY A 35 1.76 -3.53 -18.55
C GLY A 35 1.64 -3.64 -17.03
N ALA A 36 2.68 -3.31 -16.26
CA ALA A 36 2.76 -3.63 -14.84
C ALA A 36 1.60 -3.08 -14.01
N GLN A 37 1.09 -1.90 -14.36
CA GLN A 37 -0.05 -1.31 -13.65
C GLN A 37 -1.35 -2.06 -13.88
N THR A 38 -1.56 -2.58 -15.09
CA THR A 38 -2.73 -3.37 -15.46
C THR A 38 -2.70 -4.72 -14.75
N ASP A 39 -1.56 -5.41 -14.79
CA ASP A 39 -1.41 -6.72 -14.18
C ASP A 39 -1.55 -6.65 -12.65
N ILE A 40 -1.02 -5.58 -12.02
CA ILE A 40 -1.21 -5.33 -10.58
C ILE A 40 -2.67 -5.00 -10.27
N ALA A 41 -3.36 -4.24 -11.12
CA ALA A 41 -4.78 -3.91 -10.94
C ALA A 41 -5.65 -5.16 -10.99
N GLU A 42 -5.39 -6.03 -11.97
CA GLU A 42 -6.07 -7.32 -12.14
C GLU A 42 -5.79 -8.26 -10.96
N ALA A 43 -4.53 -8.43 -10.57
CA ALA A 43 -4.15 -9.32 -9.47
C ALA A 43 -4.72 -8.90 -8.11
N LEU A 44 -4.89 -7.60 -7.89
CA LEU A 44 -5.45 -7.06 -6.64
C LEU A 44 -6.96 -6.83 -6.70
N GLY A 45 -7.60 -6.99 -7.87
CA GLY A 45 -9.04 -6.71 -8.05
C GLY A 45 -9.41 -5.24 -7.80
N ILE A 46 -8.49 -4.31 -8.08
CA ILE A 46 -8.67 -2.87 -7.87
C ILE A 46 -8.43 -2.10 -9.16
N THR A 47 -8.85 -0.84 -9.22
CA THR A 47 -8.66 -0.03 -10.42
C THR A 47 -7.23 0.51 -10.53
N ARG A 48 -6.76 0.74 -11.76
CA ARG A 48 -5.46 1.39 -12.03
C ARG A 48 -5.36 2.77 -11.36
N ASP A 49 -6.44 3.54 -11.36
CA ASP A 49 -6.49 4.87 -10.74
C ASP A 49 -6.30 4.80 -9.22
N TYR A 50 -6.86 3.76 -8.58
CA TYR A 50 -6.64 3.51 -7.17
C TYR A 50 -5.15 3.25 -6.87
N ILE A 51 -4.48 2.41 -7.67
CA ILE A 51 -3.03 2.18 -7.55
C ILE A 51 -2.24 3.48 -7.73
N LEU A 52 -2.57 4.30 -8.73
CA LEU A 52 -1.89 5.58 -8.96
C LEU A 52 -2.04 6.53 -7.77
N LYS A 53 -3.23 6.61 -7.18
CA LYS A 53 -3.50 7.45 -6.01
C LYS A 53 -2.73 6.96 -4.79
N ARG A 54 -2.82 5.67 -4.44
CA ARG A 54 -2.16 5.11 -3.26
C ARG A 54 -0.64 5.14 -3.36
N THR A 55 -0.09 4.80 -4.53
CA THR A 55 1.37 4.91 -4.72
C THR A 55 1.85 6.35 -4.52
N LYS A 56 1.15 7.36 -5.05
CA LYS A 56 1.49 8.78 -4.82
C LYS A 56 1.38 9.21 -3.34
N GLU A 57 0.39 8.70 -2.60
CA GLU A 57 0.22 9.00 -1.18
C GLU A 57 1.36 8.45 -0.31
N HIS A 58 1.94 7.31 -0.70
CA HIS A 58 2.92 6.58 0.10
C HIS A 58 4.38 6.69 -0.37
N THR A 59 4.63 7.28 -1.54
CA THR A 59 6.00 7.52 -2.07
C THR A 59 6.35 9.00 -2.22
N LYS A 60 5.60 9.91 -1.59
CA LYS A 60 6.01 11.32 -1.46
C LYS A 60 7.19 11.47 -0.51
#